data_AF-A0A497Q252-F1
#
_entry.id   AF-A0A497Q252-F1
#
_cell.length_a   1.000
_cell.length_b   1.000
_cell.length_c   1.000
_cell.angle_alpha   90.00
_cell.angle_beta   90.00
_cell.angle_gamma   90.00
#
_symmetry.space_group_name_H-M   'P 1'
#
loop_
_entity.id
_entity.type
_entity.pdbx_description
1 polymer ?
#
loop_
_entity_poly.entity_id
_entity_poly.type
_entity_poly.pdbx_seq_one_letter_code
_entity_poly.pdbx_strand_id
1 'polypeptide(L)' 'MSSSGKICSIVGCNKPSKRSFATVRITESVTSKGLKIKDARARKVYLCADHWKIVKKAFKKDTKAERLRWGH' A
#
# COMPACT_ATOMS: atom_id res chain seq x y z
N MET A 1 -20.55 16.52 11.63
CA MET A 1 -20.43 15.13 12.09
C MET A 1 -19.56 14.35 11.12
N SER A 2 -18.46 13.82 11.65
CA SER A 2 -17.59 12.72 11.18
C SER A 2 -17.29 12.61 9.68
N SER A 3 -16.14 13.17 9.29
CA SER A 3 -15.46 12.92 8.01
C SER A 3 -15.53 11.45 7.63
N SER A 4 -16.10 11.16 6.46
CA SER A 4 -16.22 9.83 5.87
C SER A 4 -14.84 9.19 5.72
N GLY A 5 -14.37 8.57 6.80
CA GLY A 5 -13.07 7.96 6.91
C GLY A 5 -13.05 6.74 6.03
N LYS A 6 -12.44 6.86 4.84
CA LYS A 6 -12.27 5.71 3.96
C LYS A 6 -11.57 4.61 4.74
N ILE A 7 -12.12 3.40 4.71
CA ILE A 7 -11.54 2.25 5.37
C ILE A 7 -10.34 1.73 4.58
N CYS A 8 -9.47 0.99 5.25
CA CYS A 8 -8.34 0.36 4.58
C CYS A 8 -8.84 -0.62 3.52
N SER A 9 -8.36 -0.47 2.29
CA SER A 9 -8.71 -1.33 1.15
C SER A 9 -7.98 -2.68 1.19
N ILE A 10 -7.56 -3.20 2.35
CA ILE A 10 -6.87 -4.50 2.47
C ILE A 10 -7.89 -5.57 2.88
N VAL A 11 -7.79 -6.75 2.28
CA VAL A 11 -8.62 -7.92 2.62
C VAL A 11 -8.38 -8.29 4.08
N GLY A 12 -9.46 -8.42 4.85
CA GLY A 12 -9.38 -8.64 6.30
C GLY A 12 -9.07 -7.39 7.13
N CYS A 13 -9.03 -6.19 6.55
CA CYS A 13 -8.89 -4.95 7.29
C CYS A 13 -10.20 -4.13 7.32
N ASN A 14 -10.49 -3.58 8.50
CA ASN A 14 -11.58 -2.62 8.73
C ASN A 14 -11.11 -1.36 9.50
N LYS A 15 -9.80 -1.12 9.55
CA LYS A 15 -9.22 0.06 10.22
C LYS A 15 -9.42 1.33 9.36
N PRO A 16 -9.48 2.51 10.00
CA PRO A 16 -9.56 3.78 9.27
C PRO A 16 -8.29 4.03 8.46
N SER A 17 -8.45 4.41 7.19
CA SER A 17 -7.32 4.77 6.34
C SER A 17 -6.71 6.09 6.77
N LYS A 18 -5.38 6.11 6.85
CA LYS A 18 -4.61 7.33 7.13
C LYS A 18 -3.95 7.88 5.86
N ARG A 19 -3.71 7.04 4.84
CA ARG A 19 -3.04 7.42 3.60
C ARG A 19 -3.66 6.77 2.38
N SER A 20 -3.54 7.42 1.24
CA SER A 20 -3.94 6.87 -0.06
C SER A 20 -2.74 6.84 -1.00
N PHE A 21 -2.62 5.75 -1.76
CA PHE A 21 -1.56 5.56 -2.75
C PHE A 21 -2.17 5.09 -4.06
N ALA A 22 -1.50 5.35 -5.17
CA ALA A 22 -1.90 4.79 -6.46
C ALA A 22 -1.72 3.27 -6.42
N THR A 23 -2.75 2.53 -6.85
CA THR A 23 -2.76 1.06 -6.85
C THR A 23 -1.52 0.52 -7.55
N VAL A 24 -1.21 1.04 -8.74
CA VAL A 24 -0.04 0.65 -9.54
C VAL A 24 1.29 0.69 -8.78
N ARG A 25 1.51 1.68 -7.90
CA ARG A 25 2.78 1.80 -7.15
C ARG A 25 2.84 0.93 -5.90
N ILE A 26 1.69 0.58 -5.34
CA ILE A 26 1.63 -0.12 -4.06
C ILE A 26 1.35 -1.62 -4.24
N THR A 27 0.73 -2.02 -5.35
CA THR A 27 0.36 -3.41 -5.65
C THR A 27 1.56 -4.34 -5.51
N GLU A 28 2.71 -3.98 -6.07
CA GLU A 28 3.91 -4.83 -6.00
C GLU A 28 4.40 -5.04 -4.56
N SER A 29 4.50 -3.96 -3.78
CA SER A 29 4.89 -4.04 -2.38
C SER A 29 3.87 -4.76 -1.49
N VAL A 30 2.58 -4.67 -1.84
CA VAL A 30 1.46 -5.36 -1.17
C VAL A 30 1.52 -6.86 -1.49
N THR A 31 1.65 -7.24 -2.76
CA THR A 31 1.79 -8.62 -3.23
C THR A 31 3.08 -9.27 -2.71
N SER A 32 4.21 -8.55 -2.68
CA SER A 32 5.48 -9.00 -2.09
C SER A 32 5.35 -9.36 -0.60
N LYS A 33 4.37 -8.76 0.09
CA LYS A 33 4.02 -9.05 1.48
C LYS A 33 2.88 -10.06 1.63
N GLY A 34 2.37 -10.62 0.54
CA GLY A 34 1.23 -11.54 0.54
C GLY A 34 -0.10 -10.89 0.93
N LEU A 35 -0.16 -9.55 0.92
CA LEU A 35 -1.38 -8.81 1.21
C LEU A 35 -2.24 -8.71 -0.05
N LYS A 36 -3.57 -8.64 0.12
CA LYS A 36 -4.52 -8.48 -0.99
C LYS A 36 -5.35 -7.22 -0.81
N ILE A 37 -5.65 -6.53 -1.90
CA ILE A 37 -6.49 -5.33 -1.91
C ILE A 37 -7.94 -5.77 -2.11
N LYS A 38 -8.86 -5.34 -1.24
CA LYS A 38 -10.32 -5.58 -1.39
C LYS A 38 -10.81 -4.98 -2.71
N ASP A 39 -10.48 -3.71 -2.94
CA ASP A 39 -10.86 -2.96 -4.14
C ASP A 39 -9.72 -2.93 -5.16
N ALA A 40 -9.40 -4.06 -5.77
CA ALA A 40 -8.38 -4.11 -6.84
C ALA A 40 -8.77 -3.25 -8.06
N ARG A 41 -10.06 -2.94 -8.23
CA ARG A 41 -10.58 -2.06 -9.28
C ARG A 41 -10.43 -0.57 -8.96
N ALA A 42 -10.12 -0.21 -7.70
CA ALA A 42 -9.89 1.18 -7.35
C ALA A 42 -8.55 1.67 -7.91
N ARG A 43 -8.54 2.90 -8.45
CA ARG A 43 -7.30 3.56 -8.93
C ARG A 43 -6.38 4.00 -7.78
N LYS A 44 -6.94 4.11 -6.57
CA LYS A 44 -6.24 4.46 -5.33
C LYS A 44 -6.56 3.44 -4.24
N VAL A 45 -5.52 2.96 -3.56
CA VAL A 45 -5.60 2.07 -2.40
C VAL A 45 -5.48 2.89 -1.13
N TYR A 46 -6.37 2.64 -0.19
CA TYR A 46 -6.38 3.26 1.11
C TYR A 46 -5.70 2.34 2.13
N LEU A 47 -4.67 2.84 2.80
CA LEU A 47 -3.91 2.08 3.79
C LEU A 47 -4.02 2.71 5.18
N CYS A 48 -4.23 1.86 6.18
CA CYS A 48 -4.06 2.24 7.57
C CYS A 48 -2.57 2.30 7.95
N ALA A 49 -2.27 2.86 9.12
CA ALA A 49 -0.89 3.02 9.60
C ALA A 49 -0.13 1.68 9.72
N ASP A 50 -0.80 0.62 10.17
CA ASP A 50 -0.23 -0.73 10.29
C ASP A 50 0.17 -1.30 8.93
N HIS A 51 -0.75 -1.33 7.96
CA HIS A 51 -0.47 -1.85 6.63
C HIS A 51 0.59 -1.05 5.91
N TRP A 52 0.57 0.29 6.05
CA TRP A 52 1.64 1.12 5.52
C TRP A 52 3.00 0.75 6.11
N LYS A 53 3.11 0.42 7.40
CA LYS A 53 4.39 0.00 8.01
C LYS A 53 4.93 -1.30 7.42
N ILE A 54 4.05 -2.26 7.13
CA ILE A 54 4.40 -3.54 6.49
C ILE A 54 4.84 -3.32 5.04
N VAL A 55 4.03 -2.61 4.28
CA VAL A 55 4.26 -2.32 2.86
C VAL A 55 5.48 -1.42 2.67
N LYS A 56 5.69 -0.41 3.53
CA LYS A 56 6.87 0.48 3.51
C LYS A 56 8.18 -0.29 3.62
N LYS A 57 8.23 -1.42 4.35
CA LYS A 57 9.42 -2.26 4.41
C LYS A 57 9.73 -2.92 3.05
N ALA A 58 8.71 -3.39 2.34
CA ALA A 58 8.88 -3.91 0.98
C ALA A 58 9.24 -2.78 0.00
N PHE A 59 8.48 -1.69 0.02
CA PHE A 59 8.69 -0.52 -0.83
C PHE A 59 10.10 0.07 -0.71
N LYS A 60 10.66 0.14 0.51
CA LYS A 60 12.04 0.59 0.72
C LYS A 60 13.09 -0.37 0.15
N LYS A 61 12.85 -1.69 0.20
CA LYS A 61 13.76 -2.68 -0.38
C LYS A 61 13.74 -2.58 -1.90
N ASP A 62 12.53 -2.46 -2.46
CA ASP A 62 12.29 -2.29 -3.87
C ASP A 62 12.97 -1.03 -4.45
N THR A 63 12.73 0.14 -3.83
CA THR A 63 13.39 1.40 -4.24
C THR A 63 14.93 1.34 -4.14
N LYS A 64 15.48 0.56 -3.21
CA LYS A 64 16.93 0.37 -3.09
C LYS A 64 17.49 -0.54 -4.19
N ALA A 65 16.77 -1.61 -4.53
CA ALA A 65 17.14 -2.50 -5.64
C ALA A 65 17.15 -1.73 -6.97
N GLU A 66 16.13 -0.90 -7.20
CA GLU A 66 16.05 -0.05 -8.39
C GLU A 66 17.22 0.93 -8.47
N ARG A 67 17.60 1.61 -7.38
CA ARG A 67 18.75 2.55 -7.40
C ARG A 67 20.10 1.91 -7.68
N LEU A 68 20.31 0.64 -7.31
CA LEU A 68 21.55 -0.09 -7.60
C LEU A 68 21.65 -0.46 -9.09
N ARG A 69 20.52 -0.53 -9.80
CA ARG A 69 20.46 -0.97 -11.19
C ARG A 69 20.79 0.13 -12.21
N TRP A 70 20.65 1.40 -11.82
CA TRP A 70 20.93 2.58 -12.67
C TRP A 70 22.34 3.17 -12.43
N GLY A 71 23.23 2.45 -11.76
CA GLY A 71 24.64 2.81 -11.63
C GLY A 71 25.50 2.10 -12.67
N HIS A 72 25.40 2.50 -13.93
CA HIS A 72 26.41 2.25 -14.96
C HIS A 72 26.48 3.45 -15.89
#